data_AF-A0A7C0V288-F1
#
_entry.id   AF-A0A7C0V288-F1
#
_cell.length_a   1.000
_cell.length_b   1.000
_cell.length_c   1.000
_cell.angle_alpha   90.00
_cell.angle_beta   90.00
_cell.angle_gamma   90.00
#
_symmetry.space_group_name_H-M   'P 1'
#
loop_
_entity.id
_entity.type
_entity.pdbx_description
1 polymer ?
#
loop_
_entity_poly.entity_id
_entity_poly.type
_entity_poly.pdbx_seq_one_letter_code
_entity_poly.pdbx_strand_id
1 'polypeptide(L)'
;MMGRCRLCGKSSQLISDGLGVCLDCIRGRPEEALEIAREAHAKSRASFGLPPEPPRDEDGVRCGLCGNDCRIGPGQVGYCGLVFNVNGRLVRVGGTPKAGILEWYYDGLPTNCVAWWFCPGCTGAGYPKYAYTRGAESGYSNLAVFYGSCSY
;
A
#
# COMPACT_ATOMS: atom_id res chain seq x y z
N MET A 1 1.36 -14.42 23.62
CA MET A 1 -0.09 -14.63 23.38
C MET A 1 -0.23 -15.61 22.23
N MET A 2 -1.21 -16.52 22.25
CA MET A 2 -1.43 -17.50 21.17
C MET A 2 -2.74 -17.17 20.47
N GLY A 3 -2.70 -16.93 19.16
CA GLY A 3 -3.91 -16.70 18.38
C GLY A 3 -4.71 -17.97 18.15
N ARG A 4 -6.02 -17.80 17.98
CA ARG A 4 -6.96 -18.90 17.74
C ARG A 4 -7.67 -18.72 16.41
N CYS A 5 -7.67 -19.78 15.59
CA CYS A 5 -8.43 -19.80 14.36
C CYS A 5 -9.91 -19.99 14.66
N ARG A 6 -10.75 -19.06 14.18
CA ARG A 6 -12.20 -19.07 14.34
C ARG A 6 -12.89 -20.17 13.51
N LEU A 7 -12.22 -20.72 12.49
CA LEU A 7 -12.77 -21.77 11.61
C LEU A 7 -12.50 -23.20 12.05
N CYS A 8 -11.34 -23.48 12.64
CA CYS A 8 -10.97 -24.85 13.05
C CYS A 8 -10.64 -24.95 14.54
N GLY A 9 -10.68 -23.85 15.28
CA GLY A 9 -10.41 -23.81 16.71
C GLY A 9 -8.93 -23.96 17.10
N LYS A 10 -8.03 -24.24 16.14
CA LYS A 10 -6.57 -24.39 16.37
C LYS A 10 -6.00 -23.13 17.01
N SER A 11 -5.21 -23.30 18.06
CA SER A 11 -4.44 -22.22 18.68
C SER A 11 -2.95 -22.40 18.39
N SER A 12 -2.25 -21.31 18.04
CA SER A 12 -0.82 -21.33 17.72
C SER A 12 -0.22 -19.92 17.79
N GLN A 13 1.08 -19.82 18.06
CA GLN A 13 1.81 -18.55 17.93
C GLN A 13 1.90 -18.07 16.48
N LEU A 14 1.67 -18.94 15.50
CA LEU A 14 1.62 -18.60 14.08
C LEU A 14 0.27 -18.05 13.62
N ILE A 15 -0.72 -17.97 14.51
CA ILE A 15 -2.04 -17.44 14.22
C ILE A 15 -2.14 -16.04 14.82
N SER A 16 -2.57 -15.07 14.02
CA SER A 16 -2.84 -13.71 14.48
C SER A 16 -4.17 -13.64 15.23
N ASP A 17 -4.16 -13.06 16.43
CA ASP A 17 -5.38 -12.73 17.18
C ASP A 17 -6.27 -11.74 16.42
N GLY A 18 -5.67 -10.81 15.69
CA GLY A 18 -6.40 -9.79 14.94
C GLY A 18 -7.09 -10.35 13.69
N LEU A 19 -6.43 -11.26 12.97
CA LEU A 19 -6.99 -11.86 11.75
C LEU A 19 -7.92 -13.04 12.07
N GLY A 20 -7.58 -13.84 13.08
CA GLY A 20 -8.42 -14.92 13.59
C GLY A 20 -8.56 -16.13 12.65
N VAL A 21 -7.71 -16.29 11.65
CA VAL A 21 -7.67 -17.45 10.73
C VAL A 21 -6.25 -18.00 10.58
N CYS A 22 -6.11 -19.33 10.48
CA CYS A 22 -4.82 -19.98 10.24
C CYS A 22 -4.56 -20.20 8.74
N LEU A 23 -3.29 -20.40 8.38
CA LEU A 23 -2.86 -20.68 7.00
C LEU A 23 -3.60 -21.88 6.38
N ASP A 24 -3.78 -22.95 7.16
CA ASP A 24 -4.45 -24.17 6.68
C ASP A 24 -5.90 -23.87 6.25
N CYS A 25 -6.63 -23.05 7.01
CA CYS A 25 -8.00 -22.67 6.66
C CYS A 25 -8.05 -21.65 5.52
N ILE A 26 -7.10 -20.71 5.45
CA ILE A 26 -7.01 -19.77 4.33
C ILE A 26 -6.83 -20.52 3.00
N ARG A 27 -6.04 -21.60 2.99
CA ARG A 27 -5.80 -22.40 1.78
C ARG A 27 -6.90 -23.41 1.50
N GLY A 28 -7.45 -24.04 2.53
CA GLY A 28 -8.42 -25.13 2.39
C GLY A 28 -9.88 -24.69 2.32
N ARG A 29 -10.22 -23.51 2.86
CA ARG A 29 -11.57 -22.93 2.93
C ARG A 29 -11.52 -21.40 2.72
N PRO A 30 -11.03 -20.92 1.56
CA PRO A 30 -10.68 -19.51 1.37
C PRO A 30 -11.88 -18.57 1.54
N GLU A 31 -13.07 -18.96 1.12
CA GLU A 31 -14.29 -18.15 1.17
C GLU A 31 -14.74 -17.95 2.61
N GLU A 32 -14.83 -19.02 3.41
CA GLU A 32 -15.14 -18.94 4.84
C GLU A 32 -14.05 -18.15 5.60
N ALA A 33 -12.78 -18.33 5.23
CA ALA A 33 -11.67 -17.60 5.85
C ALA A 33 -11.72 -16.11 5.50
N LEU A 34 -12.17 -15.77 4.29
CA LEU A 34 -12.30 -14.40 3.82
C LEU A 34 -13.43 -13.66 4.56
N GLU A 35 -14.59 -14.29 4.77
CA GLU A 35 -15.68 -13.66 5.55
C GLU A 35 -15.20 -13.24 6.95
N ILE A 36 -14.38 -14.09 7.57
CA ILE A 36 -13.78 -13.82 8.87
C ILE A 36 -12.71 -12.73 8.79
N ALA A 37 -11.84 -12.78 7.79
CA ALA A 37 -10.78 -11.78 7.61
C ALA A 37 -11.33 -10.39 7.25
N ARG A 38 -12.46 -10.32 6.52
CA ARG A 38 -13.14 -9.07 6.14
C ARG A 38 -13.50 -8.20 7.34
N GLU A 39 -13.93 -8.81 8.46
CA GLU A 39 -14.23 -8.07 9.69
C GLU A 39 -12.99 -7.33 10.23
N ALA A 40 -11.83 -7.99 10.23
CA ALA A 40 -10.58 -7.39 10.68
C ALA A 40 -10.14 -6.25 9.76
N HIS A 41 -10.27 -6.43 8.45
CA HIS A 41 -9.99 -5.39 7.47
C HIS A 41 -10.94 -4.20 7.61
N ALA A 42 -12.24 -4.43 7.73
CA ALA A 42 -13.25 -3.39 7.92
C ALA A 42 -12.97 -2.57 9.20
N LYS A 43 -12.67 -3.24 10.31
CA LYS A 43 -12.35 -2.59 11.59
C LYS A 43 -11.09 -1.71 11.49
N SER A 44 -10.04 -2.22 10.85
CA SER A 44 -8.81 -1.46 10.62
C SER A 44 -9.09 -0.19 9.82
N ARG A 45 -9.86 -0.30 8.75
CA ARG A 45 -10.17 0.82 7.84
C ARG A 45 -11.12 1.84 8.45
N ALA A 46 -12.09 1.39 9.25
CA ALA A 46 -13.02 2.26 9.96
C ALA A 46 -12.31 3.26 10.89
N SER A 47 -11.17 2.87 11.50
CA SER A 47 -10.39 3.77 12.36
C SER A 47 -9.83 5.00 11.65
N PHE A 48 -9.74 4.95 10.32
CA PHE A 48 -9.29 6.04 9.46
C PHE A 48 -10.45 6.68 8.66
N GLY A 49 -11.71 6.31 8.95
CA GLY A 49 -12.87 6.76 8.18
C GLY A 49 -12.90 6.25 6.73
N LEU A 50 -12.18 5.15 6.44
CA LEU A 50 -12.08 4.60 5.09
C LEU A 50 -13.17 3.55 4.81
N PRO A 51 -13.64 3.42 3.55
CA PRO A 51 -14.64 2.42 3.18
C PRO A 51 -14.16 1.00 3.51
N PRO A 52 -14.98 0.12 4.12
CA PRO A 52 -14.55 -1.24 4.50
C PRO A 52 -14.23 -2.12 3.30
N GLU A 53 -14.93 -1.90 2.19
CA GLU A 53 -14.75 -2.59 0.90
C GLU A 53 -14.65 -1.58 -0.25
N PRO A 54 -14.12 -1.99 -1.42
CA PRO A 54 -14.17 -1.15 -2.61
C PRO A 54 -15.60 -0.70 -2.93
N PRO A 55 -15.86 0.62 -3.06
CA PRO A 55 -17.20 1.11 -3.39
C PRO A 55 -17.72 0.52 -4.71
N ARG A 56 -18.99 0.09 -4.69
CA ARG A 56 -19.72 -0.48 -5.84
C ARG A 56 -21.11 0.15 -5.99
N ASP A 57 -21.22 1.45 -5.72
CA ASP A 57 -22.48 2.19 -5.75
C ASP A 57 -23.07 2.23 -7.17
N GLU A 58 -24.31 1.79 -7.36
CA GLU A 58 -24.97 1.69 -8.69
C GLU A 58 -25.11 3.03 -9.42
N ASP A 59 -25.18 4.14 -8.67
CA ASP A 59 -25.23 5.51 -9.19
C ASP A 59 -23.85 6.19 -9.18
N GLY A 60 -22.82 5.44 -8.75
CA GLY A 60 -21.46 5.95 -8.61
C GLY A 60 -20.72 6.12 -9.94
N VAL A 61 -19.72 6.99 -9.91
CA VAL A 61 -18.81 7.20 -11.05
C VAL A 61 -17.69 6.17 -10.99
N ARG A 62 -17.45 5.47 -12.10
CA ARG A 62 -16.36 4.50 -12.22
C ARG A 62 -15.00 5.21 -12.20
N CYS A 63 -14.11 4.78 -11.31
CA CYS A 63 -12.76 5.34 -11.18
C CYS A 63 -11.79 4.80 -12.23
N GLY A 64 -11.73 3.48 -12.42
CA GLY A 64 -10.93 2.82 -13.48
C GLY A 64 -9.40 2.90 -13.35
N LEU A 65 -8.85 3.46 -12.28
CA LEU A 65 -7.39 3.68 -12.15
C LEU A 65 -6.60 2.43 -11.75
N CYS A 66 -7.19 1.56 -10.92
CA CYS A 66 -6.52 0.34 -10.43
C CYS A 66 -7.49 -0.84 -10.39
N GLY A 67 -6.99 -2.02 -10.03
CA GLY A 67 -7.77 -3.26 -10.00
C GLY A 67 -8.97 -3.28 -9.04
N ASN A 68 -9.08 -2.32 -8.11
CA ASN A 68 -10.26 -2.18 -7.26
C ASN A 68 -11.49 -1.67 -8.03
N ASP A 69 -11.29 -1.02 -9.18
CA ASP A 69 -12.29 -0.48 -10.09
C ASP A 69 -13.54 0.13 -9.40
N CYS A 70 -13.29 1.00 -8.42
CA CYS A 70 -14.36 1.51 -7.57
C CYS A 70 -15.43 2.27 -8.37
N ARG A 71 -16.68 2.07 -8.01
CA ARG A 71 -17.84 2.87 -8.42
C ARG A 71 -18.25 3.72 -7.22
N ILE A 72 -17.86 5.00 -7.26
CA ILE A 72 -17.88 5.89 -6.09
C ILE A 72 -19.15 6.72 -6.15
N GLY A 73 -20.06 6.55 -5.19
CA GLY A 73 -21.33 7.29 -5.10
C GLY A 73 -21.13 8.78 -4.81
N PRO A 74 -22.10 9.66 -5.10
CA PRO A 74 -22.01 11.09 -4.79
C PRO A 74 -21.68 11.35 -3.32
N GLY A 75 -20.68 12.19 -3.05
CA GLY A 75 -20.21 12.50 -1.69
C GLY A 75 -19.36 11.41 -1.03
N GLN A 76 -19.15 10.27 -1.70
CA GLN A 76 -18.32 9.18 -1.18
C GLN A 76 -16.85 9.29 -1.62
N VAL A 77 -16.02 8.47 -0.98
CA VAL A 77 -14.59 8.33 -1.26
C VAL A 77 -14.27 6.93 -1.78
N GLY A 78 -13.30 6.83 -2.68
CA GLY A 78 -12.78 5.56 -3.18
C GLY A 78 -12.05 4.77 -2.10
N TYR A 79 -11.79 3.49 -2.38
CA TYR A 79 -11.14 2.59 -1.43
C TYR A 79 -9.76 3.06 -0.97
N CYS A 80 -9.01 3.80 -1.81
CA CYS A 80 -7.71 4.34 -1.42
C CYS A 80 -7.80 5.54 -0.46
N GLY A 81 -8.97 6.15 -0.26
CA GLY A 81 -9.11 7.38 0.52
C GLY A 81 -8.68 8.66 -0.20
N LEU A 82 -8.32 8.60 -1.49
CA LEU A 82 -7.71 9.71 -2.23
C LEU A 82 -8.55 10.24 -3.40
N VAL A 83 -9.62 9.54 -3.75
CA VAL A 83 -10.49 9.89 -4.86
C VAL A 83 -11.88 10.14 -4.30
N PHE A 84 -12.39 11.35 -4.43
CA PHE A 84 -13.69 11.77 -3.93
C PHE A 84 -14.64 11.98 -5.10
N ASN A 85 -15.90 11.59 -4.94
CA ASN A 85 -16.94 12.01 -5.87
C ASN A 85 -17.60 13.28 -5.35
N VAL A 86 -17.27 14.42 -5.95
CA VAL A 86 -17.83 15.74 -5.63
C VAL A 86 -18.78 16.13 -6.75
N ASN A 87 -20.09 16.16 -6.47
CA ASN A 87 -21.14 16.54 -7.42
C ASN A 87 -21.08 15.74 -8.75
N GLY A 88 -20.91 14.41 -8.66
CA GLY A 88 -20.85 13.53 -9.83
C GLY A 88 -19.51 13.57 -10.59
N ARG A 89 -18.47 14.18 -10.01
CA ARG A 89 -17.12 14.27 -10.61
C ARG A 89 -16.06 13.74 -9.67
N LEU A 90 -15.13 12.95 -10.20
CA LEU A 90 -14.03 12.41 -9.41
C LEU A 90 -12.92 13.45 -9.23
N VAL A 91 -12.68 13.86 -7.99
CA VAL A 91 -11.59 14.73 -7.55
C VAL A 91 -10.49 13.89 -6.90
N ARG A 92 -9.23 14.13 -7.28
CA ARG A 92 -8.06 13.39 -6.78
C ARG A 92 -7.16 14.32 -5.99
N VAL A 93 -6.89 13.98 -4.73
CA VAL A 93 -6.09 14.83 -3.82
C VAL A 93 -4.60 14.43 -3.77
N GLY A 94 -4.26 13.27 -4.33
CA GLY A 94 -2.88 12.76 -4.41
C GLY A 94 -2.75 11.68 -5.47
N GLY A 95 -1.52 11.30 -5.83
CA GLY A 95 -1.25 10.32 -6.89
C GLY A 95 -1.50 10.88 -8.30
N THR A 96 -1.33 12.20 -8.48
CA THR A 96 -1.43 12.87 -9.79
C THR A 96 -0.09 13.49 -10.17
N PRO A 97 0.16 13.81 -11.45
CA PRO A 97 1.39 14.51 -11.85
C PRO A 97 1.61 15.86 -11.16
N LYS A 98 0.54 16.50 -10.64
CA LYS A 98 0.59 17.81 -9.97
C LYS A 98 0.63 17.73 -8.45
N ALA A 99 0.29 16.59 -7.85
CA ALA A 99 0.17 16.43 -6.41
C ALA A 99 0.40 14.97 -5.99
N GLY A 100 1.35 14.74 -5.09
CA GLY A 100 1.67 13.45 -4.50
C GLY A 100 1.69 13.52 -2.98
N ILE A 101 1.36 12.41 -2.33
CA ILE A 101 1.57 12.21 -0.90
C ILE A 101 2.90 11.49 -0.78
N LEU A 102 3.91 12.16 -0.22
CA LEU A 102 5.27 11.67 -0.19
C LEU A 102 5.81 11.70 1.23
N GLU A 103 6.44 10.60 1.62
CA GLU A 103 7.38 10.57 2.74
C GLU A 103 8.79 10.47 2.17
N TRP A 104 9.76 11.08 2.83
CA TRP A 104 11.13 11.06 2.37
C TRP A 104 12.13 11.17 3.51
N TYR A 105 13.33 10.63 3.27
CA TYR A 105 14.47 10.79 4.16
C TYR A 105 15.77 10.83 3.35
N TYR A 106 16.82 11.38 3.96
CA TYR A 106 18.18 11.28 3.42
C TYR A 106 18.76 9.93 3.76
N ASP A 107 19.04 9.15 2.72
CA ASP A 107 19.59 7.81 2.84
C ASP A 107 21.09 7.86 2.56
N GLY A 108 21.89 7.43 3.53
CA GLY A 108 23.35 7.52 3.45
C GLY A 108 23.91 6.55 2.43
N LEU A 109 24.91 6.99 1.66
CA LEU A 109 25.65 6.13 0.76
C LEU A 109 26.89 5.52 1.45
N PRO A 110 27.15 4.21 1.26
CA PRO A 110 26.40 3.27 0.42
C PRO A 110 25.06 2.84 1.05
N THR A 111 23.99 2.86 0.25
CA THR A 111 22.59 2.58 0.66
C THR A 111 22.28 1.07 0.62
N ASN A 112 21.33 0.61 1.44
CA ASN A 112 20.73 -0.73 1.34
C ASN A 112 19.66 -0.85 0.23
N CYS A 113 19.49 0.18 -0.59
CA CYS A 113 18.55 0.19 -1.71
C CYS A 113 18.73 -1.05 -2.58
N VAL A 114 17.63 -1.73 -2.91
CA VAL A 114 17.62 -2.93 -3.77
C VAL A 114 18.13 -2.66 -5.19
N ALA A 115 18.24 -1.38 -5.58
CA ALA A 115 18.80 -0.92 -6.84
C ALA A 115 20.33 -0.69 -6.80
N TRP A 116 21.03 -1.01 -5.69
CA TRP A 116 22.45 -0.69 -5.50
C TRP A 116 23.34 -1.19 -6.65
N TRP A 117 23.03 -2.34 -7.24
CA TRP A 117 23.87 -3.01 -8.24
C TRP A 117 23.98 -2.27 -9.58
N PHE A 118 23.08 -1.33 -9.88
CA PHE A 118 23.19 -0.43 -11.04
C PHE A 118 23.19 1.06 -10.67
N CYS A 119 23.07 1.39 -9.39
CA CYS A 119 23.06 2.78 -8.92
C CYS A 119 24.46 3.41 -9.11
N PRO A 120 24.58 4.55 -9.82
CA PRO A 120 25.85 5.26 -9.94
C PRO A 120 26.50 5.57 -8.58
N GLY A 121 25.71 5.97 -7.58
CA GLY A 121 26.22 6.25 -6.24
C GLY A 121 26.75 5.02 -5.49
N CYS A 122 26.39 3.80 -5.90
CA CYS A 122 26.88 2.56 -5.30
C CYS A 122 27.99 1.89 -6.13
N THR A 123 28.14 2.24 -7.41
CA THR A 123 29.02 1.55 -8.37
C THR A 123 30.10 2.44 -8.98
N GLY A 124 29.93 3.75 -8.95
CA GLY A 124 30.74 4.72 -9.68
C GLY A 124 30.45 4.80 -11.18
N ALA A 125 29.38 4.13 -11.64
CA ALA A 125 29.03 4.07 -13.06
C ALA A 125 28.80 5.47 -13.64
N GLY A 126 29.51 5.79 -14.73
CA GLY A 126 29.36 7.08 -15.41
C GLY A 126 30.06 8.27 -14.73
N TYR A 127 31.00 8.02 -13.81
CA TYR A 127 31.89 9.05 -13.27
C TYR A 127 32.61 9.83 -14.39
N PRO A 128 32.70 11.17 -14.32
CA PRO A 128 32.20 12.05 -13.25
C PRO A 128 30.77 12.59 -13.48
N LYS A 129 30.10 12.19 -14.56
CA LYS A 129 28.81 12.75 -14.95
C LYS A 129 27.67 12.34 -14.02
N TYR A 130 27.70 11.09 -13.54
CA TYR A 130 26.61 10.50 -12.75
C TYR A 130 27.01 10.02 -11.36
N ALA A 131 28.30 10.11 -11.01
CA ALA A 131 28.84 9.71 -9.71
C ALA A 131 29.96 10.66 -9.27
N TYR A 132 30.13 10.82 -7.97
CA TYR A 132 31.20 11.62 -7.34
C TYR A 132 32.52 10.87 -7.21
N THR A 133 32.49 9.54 -7.26
CA THR A 133 33.69 8.70 -7.22
C THR A 133 33.63 7.62 -8.32
N ARG A 134 34.77 6.99 -8.62
CA ARG A 134 34.82 5.84 -9.56
C ARG A 134 34.36 4.52 -8.93
N GLY A 135 33.85 4.54 -7.70
CA GLY A 135 33.33 3.38 -6.97
C GLY A 135 32.13 3.75 -6.12
N ALA A 136 31.86 2.98 -5.07
CA ALA A 136 30.81 3.29 -4.11
C ALA A 136 31.09 4.63 -3.41
N GLU A 137 30.09 5.50 -3.41
CA GLU A 137 30.16 6.78 -2.69
C GLU A 137 30.01 6.56 -1.20
N SER A 138 30.80 7.30 -0.42
CA SER A 138 30.74 7.31 1.05
C SER A 138 30.64 8.76 1.53
N GLY A 139 29.77 9.03 2.50
CA GLY A 139 29.58 10.40 3.04
C GLY A 139 28.67 11.29 2.19
N TYR A 140 28.02 10.71 1.16
CA TYR A 140 26.97 11.33 0.38
C TYR A 140 25.60 10.75 0.79
N SER A 141 24.52 11.36 0.32
CA SER A 141 23.17 10.83 0.54
C SER A 141 22.33 10.90 -0.73
N ASN A 142 21.52 9.86 -0.96
CA ASN A 142 20.39 9.95 -1.89
C ASN A 142 19.13 10.42 -1.16
N LEU A 143 18.21 11.01 -1.92
CA LEU A 143 16.86 11.30 -1.42
C LEU A 143 16.00 10.05 -1.63
N ALA A 144 15.67 9.33 -0.56
CA ALA A 144 14.73 8.22 -0.61
C ALA A 144 13.30 8.77 -0.53
N VAL A 145 12.49 8.53 -1.55
CA VAL A 145 11.11 9.06 -1.65
C VAL A 145 10.12 7.91 -1.76
N PHE A 146 9.11 7.92 -0.90
CA PHE A 146 8.08 6.91 -0.81
C PHE A 146 6.72 7.54 -1.11
N TYR A 147 5.99 6.99 -2.05
CA TYR A 147 4.63 7.42 -2.33
C TYR A 147 3.69 6.83 -1.28
N GLY A 148 3.04 7.70 -0.51
CA GLY A 148 1.96 7.37 0.44
C GLY A 148 0.60 7.15 -0.23
N SER A 149 0.57 7.07 -1.57
CA SER A 149 -0.63 6.86 -2.38
C SER A 149 -0.40 5.79 -3.44
N CYS A 150 -1.49 5.12 -3.87
CA CYS A 150 -1.47 4.17 -4.96
C CYS A 150 -0.73 4.72 -6.19
N SER A 151 0.27 3.97 -6.64
CA SER A 151 1.05 4.19 -7.86
C SER A 151 0.69 3.07 -8.84
N TYR A 152 -0.48 3.20 -9.47
CA TYR A 152 -0.92 2.30 -10.54
C TYR A 152 -1.56 3.13 -11.64
#